data_AF-A0A2D4XCH9-F1
#
_entry.id   AF-A0A2D4XCH9-F1
#
_cell.length_a   1.000
_cell.length_b   1.000
_cell.length_c   1.000
_cell.angle_alpha   90.00
_cell.angle_beta   90.00
_cell.angle_gamma   90.00
#
_symmetry.space_group_name_H-M   'P 1'
#
loop_
_entity.id
_entity.type
_entity.pdbx_description
1 polymer ?
#
loop_
_entity_poly.entity_id
_entity_poly.type
_entity_poly.pdbx_seq_one_letter_code
_entity_poly.pdbx_strand_id
1 'polypeptide(L)'
;MPKQKKAARGKHRWIGFRVTNNSKRAELNDKLIGCLGSVEWKLFDVIEGQGGTLAIIKIPLVHYKKTIAQINNLNEMETLTSSGKIRLVRERLNSSLGASPSDSP
;
A
#
# COMPACT_ATOMS: atom_id res chain seq x y z
N MET A 1 9.80 -8.08 32.33
CA MET A 1 8.61 -7.42 31.72
C MET A 1 7.89 -8.42 30.83
N PRO A 2 6.56 -8.67 30.99
CA PRO A 2 5.88 -9.70 30.21
C PRO A 2 5.72 -9.25 28.76
N LYS A 3 6.14 -10.10 27.81
CA LYS A 3 5.97 -9.94 26.36
C LYS A 3 4.47 -9.71 26.07
N GLN A 4 4.12 -8.52 25.59
CA GLN A 4 2.76 -8.21 25.12
C GLN A 4 2.23 -9.37 24.27
N LYS A 5 1.16 -10.01 24.76
CA LYS A 5 0.48 -11.12 24.09
C LYS A 5 0.16 -10.68 22.66
N LYS A 6 0.54 -11.49 21.67
CA LYS A 6 0.31 -11.23 20.22
C LYS A 6 -1.14 -10.81 19.89
N ALA A 7 -2.09 -11.15 20.76
CA ALA A 7 -3.51 -10.77 20.70
C ALA A 7 -3.82 -9.28 20.91
N ALA A 8 -2.93 -8.48 21.51
CA ALA A 8 -3.16 -7.07 21.79
C ALA A 8 -2.77 -6.12 20.64
N ARG A 9 -2.10 -6.63 19.59
CA ARG A 9 -1.83 -5.84 18.38
C ARG A 9 -3.08 -5.89 17.52
N GLY A 10 -3.87 -4.81 17.54
CA GLY A 10 -5.08 -4.67 16.73
C GLY A 10 -4.93 -5.23 15.30
N LYS A 11 -6.00 -5.84 14.80
CA LYS A 11 -6.03 -6.41 13.44
C LYS A 11 -5.76 -5.29 12.43
N HIS A 12 -4.83 -5.53 11.52
CA HIS A 12 -4.44 -4.57 10.49
C HIS A 12 -4.40 -5.26 9.13
N ARG A 13 -4.39 -4.44 8.08
CA ARG A 13 -4.15 -4.85 6.71
C ARG A 13 -3.00 -4.03 6.14
N TRP A 14 -2.16 -4.71 5.38
CA TRP A 14 -1.18 -4.10 4.50
C TRP A 14 -1.80 -3.95 3.13
N ILE A 15 -1.71 -2.76 2.54
CA ILE A 15 -2.19 -2.47 1.19
C ILE A 15 -0.98 -2.00 0.37
N GLY A 16 -0.75 -2.68 -0.76
CA GLY A 16 0.14 -2.23 -1.81
C GLY A 16 -0.67 -1.54 -2.90
N PHE A 17 -0.24 -0.35 -3.30
CA PHE A 17 -0.90 0.45 -4.33
C PHE A 17 0.15 1.17 -5.18
N ARG A 18 -0.28 1.61 -6.37
CA ARG A 18 0.52 2.37 -7.31
C ARG A 18 0.00 3.79 -7.39
N VAL A 19 0.91 4.72 -7.61
CA VAL A 19 0.63 6.11 -7.98
C VAL A 19 1.20 6.33 -9.37
N THR A 20 0.37 6.78 -10.31
CA THR A 20 0.75 6.94 -11.73
C THR A 20 1.91 7.91 -11.91
N ASN A 21 1.98 8.94 -11.07
CA ASN A 21 3.06 9.92 -11.07
C ASN A 21 4.17 9.53 -10.10
N ASN A 22 5.42 9.75 -10.50
CA ASN A 22 6.56 9.63 -9.58
C ASN A 22 6.42 10.67 -8.47
N SER A 23 6.11 10.17 -7.27
CA SER A 23 5.86 10.99 -6.09
C SER A 23 6.84 10.57 -5.01
N LYS A 24 7.57 11.54 -4.47
CA LYS A 24 8.46 11.26 -3.34
C LYS A 24 7.63 10.88 -2.11
N ARG A 25 8.27 10.23 -1.12
CA ARG A 25 7.60 9.86 0.14
C ARG A 25 6.83 11.02 0.78
N ALA A 26 7.39 12.23 0.78
CA ALA A 26 6.75 13.41 1.40
C ALA A 26 5.46 13.79 0.67
N GLU A 27 5.52 13.96 -0.65
CA GLU A 27 4.36 14.28 -1.50
C GLU A 27 3.27 13.20 -1.39
N LEU A 28 3.68 11.93 -1.37
CA LEU A 28 2.76 10.82 -1.20
C LEU A 28 2.10 10.84 0.18
N ASN A 29 2.85 11.17 1.22
CA ASN A 29 2.33 11.31 2.57
C ASN A 29 1.26 12.40 2.63
N ASP A 30 1.50 13.56 2.01
CA ASP A 30 0.53 14.66 1.96
C ASP A 30 -0.74 14.30 1.17
N LYS A 31 -0.59 13.62 0.02
CA LYS A 31 -1.74 13.09 -0.73
C LYS A 31 -2.56 12.09 0.09
N LEU A 32 -1.89 11.21 0.85
CA LEU A 32 -2.56 10.24 1.71
C LEU A 32 -3.25 10.90 2.91
N ILE A 33 -2.70 11.99 3.46
CA ILE A 33 -3.37 12.77 4.52
C ILE A 33 -4.70 13.32 3.97
N GLY A 34 -4.70 13.91 2.78
CA GLY A 34 -5.92 14.42 2.13
C GLY A 34 -6.93 13.31 1.79
N CYS A 35 -6.44 12.16 1.31
CA CYS A 35 -7.29 11.04 0.88
C CYS A 35 -7.91 10.24 2.04
N LEU A 36 -7.10 9.91 3.05
CA LEU A 36 -7.49 9.03 4.15
C LEU A 36 -8.02 9.79 5.36
N GLY A 37 -7.83 11.11 5.41
CA GLY A 37 -8.33 11.98 6.47
C GLY A 37 -7.86 11.52 7.85
N SER A 38 -8.81 11.35 8.78
CA SER A 38 -8.55 10.97 10.18
C SER A 38 -8.32 9.47 10.41
N VAL A 39 -8.21 8.65 9.35
CA VAL A 39 -7.92 7.22 9.50
C VAL A 39 -6.49 7.05 10.02
N GLU A 40 -6.29 6.19 11.02
CA GLU A 40 -4.93 5.84 11.45
C GLU A 40 -4.26 5.01 10.33
N TRP A 41 -3.17 5.50 9.75
CA TRP A 41 -2.39 4.77 8.76
C TRP A 41 -0.91 5.03 8.93
N LYS A 42 -0.09 4.15 8.36
CA LYS A 42 1.37 4.32 8.32
C LYS A 42 1.94 3.93 6.97
N LEU A 43 2.66 4.85 6.33
CA LEU A 43 3.40 4.60 5.09
C LEU A 43 4.74 3.91 5.39
N PHE A 44 4.94 2.74 4.78
CA PHE A 44 6.09 1.88 5.03
C PHE A 44 7.09 1.87 3.90
N ASP A 45 6.69 1.41 2.72
CA ASP A 45 7.57 1.34 1.56
C ASP A 45 7.09 2.36 0.52
N VAL A 46 8.05 2.99 -0.14
CA VAL A 46 7.85 3.89 -1.29
C VAL A 46 8.98 3.54 -2.26
N ILE A 47 8.62 3.05 -3.43
CA ILE A 47 9.53 2.55 -4.45
C ILE A 47 9.17 3.28 -5.75
N GLU A 48 10.06 4.16 -6.18
CA GLU A 48 9.92 4.89 -7.44
C GLU A 48 10.36 3.99 -8.60
N GLY A 49 9.67 4.05 -9.74
CA GLY A 49 9.94 3.21 -10.90
C GLY A 49 9.54 3.88 -12.22
N GLN A 50 9.81 3.20 -13.34
CA GLN A 50 9.57 3.75 -14.68
C GLN A 50 8.09 3.92 -15.06
N GLY A 51 7.15 3.39 -14.26
CA GLY A 51 5.70 3.47 -14.47
C GLY A 51 4.94 4.09 -13.31
N GLY A 52 5.62 4.89 -12.48
CA GLY A 52 5.06 5.51 -11.28
C GLY A 52 5.67 4.98 -9.99
N THR A 53 5.05 5.35 -8.87
CA THR A 53 5.52 4.99 -7.52
C THR A 53 4.67 3.88 -6.93
N LEU A 54 5.30 2.81 -6.47
CA LEU A 54 4.65 1.80 -5.65
C LEU A 54 4.81 2.13 -4.18
N ALA A 55 3.75 1.93 -3.42
CA ALA A 55 3.77 2.18 -1.99
C ALA A 55 3.02 1.12 -1.20
N ILE A 56 3.45 0.96 0.05
CA ILE A 56 2.78 0.08 1.01
C ILE A 56 2.38 0.88 2.24
N ILE A 57 1.08 0.83 2.57
CA ILE A 57 0.54 1.38 3.81
C ILE A 57 0.05 0.26 4.73
N LYS A 58 0.10 0.54 6.03
CA LYS A 58 -0.52 -0.25 7.09
C LYS A 58 -1.72 0.52 7.63
N ILE A 59 -2.86 -0.16 7.75
CA ILE A 59 -4.09 0.42 8.30
C ILE A 59 -4.79 -0.55 9.25
N PRO A 60 -5.59 -0.08 10.21
CA PRO A 60 -6.52 -0.91 10.96
C PRO A 60 -7.49 -1.64 10.02
N LEU A 61 -7.75 -2.92 10.32
CA LEU A 61 -8.61 -3.75 9.47
C LEU A 61 -10.03 -3.18 9.34
N VAL A 62 -10.50 -2.47 10.36
CA VAL A 62 -11.82 -1.83 10.39
C VAL A 62 -11.99 -0.77 9.28
N HIS A 63 -10.89 -0.13 8.87
CA HIS A 63 -10.91 0.88 7.82
C HIS A 63 -10.55 0.33 6.44
N TYR A 64 -10.22 -0.96 6.32
CA TYR A 64 -9.71 -1.57 5.09
C TYR A 64 -10.59 -1.32 3.86
N LYS A 65 -11.87 -1.65 3.95
CA LYS A 65 -12.78 -1.50 2.80
C LYS A 65 -12.92 -0.03 2.38
N LYS A 66 -13.03 0.87 3.36
CA LYS A 66 -13.13 2.32 3.12
C LYS A 66 -11.86 2.85 2.45
N THR A 67 -10.69 2.49 2.97
CA THR A 67 -9.39 2.94 2.42
C THR A 67 -9.18 2.46 0.98
N ILE A 68 -9.52 1.20 0.67
CA ILE A 68 -9.44 0.70 -0.71
C ILE A 68 -10.31 1.55 -1.65
N ALA A 69 -11.55 1.81 -1.26
CA ALA A 69 -12.46 2.64 -2.07
C ALA A 69 -11.94 4.08 -2.23
N GLN A 70 -11.41 4.70 -1.16
CA GLN A 70 -10.86 6.05 -1.22
C GLN A 70 -9.65 6.14 -2.16
N ILE A 71 -8.73 5.17 -2.10
CA ILE A 71 -7.56 5.14 -2.98
C ILE A 71 -7.99 4.96 -4.43
N ASN A 72 -8.86 4.00 -4.73
CA ASN A 72 -9.29 3.71 -6.10
C ASN A 72 -10.22 4.77 -6.70
N ASN A 73 -10.79 5.66 -5.88
CA ASN A 73 -11.55 6.81 -6.37
C ASN A 73 -10.64 7.94 -6.90
N LEU A 74 -9.33 7.89 -6.64
CA LEU A 74 -8.38 8.85 -7.18
C LEU A 74 -7.85 8.35 -8.53
N ASN A 75 -7.99 9.17 -9.57
CA ASN A 75 -7.50 8.82 -10.91
C ASN A 75 -5.98 8.56 -10.96
N GLU A 76 -5.23 9.09 -9.98
CA GLU A 76 -3.77 8.93 -9.90
C GLU A 76 -3.32 7.73 -9.06
N MET A 77 -4.22 7.04 -8.36
CA MET A 77 -3.86 5.96 -7.44
C MET A 77 -4.72 4.72 -7.62
N GLU A 78 -4.10 3.54 -7.51
CA GLU A 78 -4.78 2.27 -7.68
C GLU A 78 -4.22 1.22 -6.72
N THR A 79 -5.09 0.52 -5.99
CA THR A 79 -4.71 -0.57 -5.10
C THR A 79 -4.41 -1.83 -5.91
N LEU A 80 -3.21 -2.39 -5.75
CA LEU A 80 -2.78 -3.59 -6.46
C LEU A 80 -2.99 -4.87 -5.64
N THR A 81 -2.73 -4.82 -4.34
CA THR A 81 -2.84 -6.00 -3.49
C THR A 81 -3.03 -5.66 -2.02
N SER A 82 -3.53 -6.61 -1.23
CA SER A 82 -3.56 -6.48 0.22
C SER A 82 -3.32 -7.81 0.92
N SER A 83 -2.77 -7.77 2.15
CA SER A 83 -2.55 -8.95 2.98
C SER A 83 -2.47 -8.60 4.46
N GLY A 84 -2.63 -9.60 5.33
CA GLY A 84 -2.28 -9.47 6.75
C GLY A 84 -0.77 -9.44 7.01
N LYS A 85 0.06 -9.74 5.99
CA LYS A 85 1.52 -9.82 6.10
C LYS A 85 2.19 -8.92 5.06
N ILE A 86 3.04 -7.99 5.51
CA ILE A 86 3.81 -7.09 4.62
C ILE A 86 4.64 -7.87 3.59
N ARG A 87 5.24 -9.00 3.99
CA ARG A 87 6.03 -9.86 3.10
C ARG A 87 5.25 -10.29 1.85
N LEU A 88 3.99 -10.70 2.01
CA LEU A 88 3.14 -11.10 0.89
C LEU A 88 2.76 -9.92 -0.01
N VAL A 89 2.63 -8.72 0.54
CA VAL A 89 2.37 -7.52 -0.26
C VAL A 89 3.60 -7.19 -1.10
N ARG A 90 4.79 -7.19 -0.51
CA ARG A 90 6.06 -6.94 -1.21
C ARG A 90 6.31 -7.94 -2.33
N GLU A 91 6.16 -9.24 -2.05
CA GLU A 91 6.33 -10.30 -3.05
C GLU A 91 5.43 -10.06 -4.26
N ARG A 92 4.14 -9.77 -4.04
CA ARG A 92 3.18 -9.51 -5.13
C ARG A 92 3.46 -8.21 -5.88
N LEU A 93 3.88 -7.14 -5.20
CA LEU A 93 4.27 -5.89 -5.86
C LEU A 93 5.48 -6.10 -6.78
N ASN A 94 6.48 -6.85 -6.31
CA ASN A 94 7.64 -7.19 -7.12
C ASN A 94 7.25 -8.08 -8.32
N SER A 95 6.35 -9.05 -8.13
CA SER A 95 5.82 -9.85 -9.24
C SER A 95 5.05 -9.01 -10.27
N SER A 96 4.33 -7.97 -9.84
CA SER A 96 3.64 -7.05 -10.76
C SER A 96 4.57 -6.12 -11.55
N LEU A 97 5.80 -5.89 -11.07
CA LEU A 97 6.84 -5.13 -11.78
C LEU A 97 7.59 -5.96 -12.83
N GLY A 98 7.61 -7.29 -12.68
CA GLY A 98 8.42 -8.20 -13.49
C GLY A 98 7.66 -8.98 -14.56
N ALA A 99 6.37 -8.71 -14.79
CA ALA A 99 5.57 -9.40 -15.80
C ALA A 99 5.55 -8.62 -17.13
N SER A 100 6.68 -8.56 -17.82
CA SER A 100 6.67 -8.60 -19.28
C SER A 100 6.84 -10.06 -19.67
N PRO A 101 5.82 -10.75 -20.18
CA PRO A 101 6.05 -11.97 -20.94
C PRO A 101 6.61 -11.54 -22.31
N SER A 102 7.91 -11.22 -22.35
CA SER A 102 8.67 -11.29 -23.61
C SER A 102 9.10 -12.73 -23.80
N ASP A 103 8.12 -13.61 -23.98
CA ASP A 103 8.35 -14.90 -24.59
C ASP A 103 7.30 -15.05 -25.68
N SER A 104 7.68 -14.69 -26.89
CA SER A 104 7.11 -15.28 -28.08
C SER A 104 8.28 -15.58 -29.01
N PRO A 105 8.41 -16.83 -29.46
CA PRO A 105 9.54 -17.32 -30.26
C PRO A 105 9.61 -16.70 -31.65
#